data_AF-A3CZY8-F1
#
_entry.id   AF-A3CZY8-F1
#
_cell.length_a   1.000
_cell.length_b   1.000
_cell.length_c   1.000
_cell.angle_alpha   90.00
_cell.angle_beta   90.00
_cell.angle_gamma   90.00
#
_symmetry.space_group_name_H-M   'P 1'
#
loop_
_entity.id
_entity.type
_entity.pdbx_description
1 polymer ?
#
loop_
_entity_poly.entity_id
_entity_poly.type
_entity_poly.pdbx_seq_one_letter_code
_entity_poly.pdbx_strand_id
1 'polypeptide(L)'
;MHRYLALVFALFIPLLSLSSPAQAEPVAATESTSTTPVAVKAELAMLQQAIDTDIHKLKHAKGELKTIVEYRIQNKTLQLRNKIKDLLEATPIDSAFLQPLIQGQLNYIQQIDTYIDDNIDKLEQQLGSGTDDVILLDISKRELDKDTYYKQQLETLNWLEQVGQDVSEAQKSLLQILIARADMLESLVTYTQQQLQAAVDTATNAGKDVTSAQTSHVMMLKERLAQNSQSLNIDINLLDALGQDTAALKKTLFSVSGDITQDVLSFDVASSLVEQWLNTAQDQAINHGPTVVFKLFVFCLILIIAGLAGKLAKQIVKNTVSNSKLNLSKL
;
A
#
# COMPACT_ATOMS: atom_id res chain seq x y z
N MET A 1 -93.54 37.12 10.88
CA MET A 1 -94.21 36.75 9.62
C MET A 1 -94.22 35.22 9.50
N HIS A 2 -94.65 34.66 8.36
CA HIS A 2 -94.88 33.22 8.07
C HIS A 2 -93.76 32.23 8.48
N ARG A 3 -93.96 30.91 8.70
CA ARG A 3 -95.19 30.05 8.81
C ARG A 3 -94.85 28.69 9.49
N TYR A 4 -95.89 27.99 9.95
CA TYR A 4 -95.95 26.68 10.62
C TYR A 4 -95.21 25.48 9.97
N LEU A 5 -94.65 24.59 10.82
CA LEU A 5 -94.92 23.12 10.98
C LEU A 5 -94.06 22.57 12.17
N ALA A 6 -94.31 21.51 12.95
CA ALA A 6 -95.25 20.35 12.99
C ALA A 6 -94.96 19.18 12.02
N LEU A 7 -95.14 17.88 12.33
CA LEU A 7 -95.36 17.01 13.54
C LEU A 7 -95.07 15.54 13.03
N VAL A 8 -94.81 14.44 13.77
CA VAL A 8 -94.60 14.04 15.19
C VAL A 8 -93.96 12.62 15.24
N PHE A 9 -93.53 12.11 16.41
CA PHE A 9 -93.07 10.70 16.67
C PHE A 9 -91.75 10.28 15.95
N ALA A 10 -91.09 9.15 16.25
CA ALA A 10 -91.47 7.99 17.08
C ALA A 10 -90.33 7.52 18.05
N LEU A 11 -90.69 6.60 18.96
CA LEU A 11 -89.83 6.05 20.02
C LEU A 11 -89.26 4.68 19.61
N PHE A 12 -87.94 4.49 19.71
CA PHE A 12 -87.31 3.16 19.68
C PHE A 12 -86.06 3.09 20.55
N ILE A 13 -86.01 2.12 21.47
CA ILE A 13 -84.82 1.68 22.20
C ILE A 13 -84.60 0.23 21.82
N PRO A 14 -83.38 -0.16 21.42
CA PRO A 14 -82.85 -1.41 21.97
C PRO A 14 -81.34 -1.37 22.33
N LEU A 15 -81.04 -2.05 23.44
CA LEU A 15 -79.87 -2.90 23.70
C LEU A 15 -78.44 -2.32 23.53
N LEU A 16 -77.83 -2.15 24.71
CA LEU A 16 -76.44 -2.49 25.04
C LEU A 16 -75.72 -3.40 24.03
N SER A 17 -74.53 -2.96 23.59
CA SER A 17 -73.46 -3.83 23.09
C SER A 17 -72.17 -3.48 23.82
N LEU A 18 -71.64 -4.38 24.66
CA LEU A 18 -70.28 -4.26 25.18
C LEU A 18 -69.31 -4.71 24.07
N SER A 19 -68.67 -3.75 23.40
CA SER A 19 -67.49 -4.00 22.58
C SER A 19 -66.24 -3.87 23.45
N SER A 20 -65.47 -4.95 23.61
CA SER A 20 -64.15 -4.89 24.25
C SER A 20 -63.24 -3.90 23.52
N PRO A 21 -62.38 -3.14 24.23
CA PRO A 21 -61.28 -2.46 23.57
C PRO A 21 -60.33 -3.52 22.98
N ALA A 22 -60.24 -3.58 21.66
CA ALA A 22 -59.23 -4.40 21.01
C ALA A 22 -57.85 -3.85 21.40
N GLN A 23 -57.06 -4.64 22.12
CA GLN A 23 -55.66 -4.32 22.35
C GLN A 23 -54.96 -4.33 20.99
N ALA A 24 -54.47 -3.17 20.55
CA ALA A 24 -53.62 -3.11 19.38
C ALA A 24 -52.36 -3.93 19.67
N GLU A 25 -52.08 -4.92 18.82
CA GLU A 25 -50.79 -5.61 18.85
C GLU A 25 -49.69 -4.57 18.61
N PRO A 26 -48.59 -4.59 19.39
CA PRO A 26 -47.47 -3.71 19.13
C PRO A 26 -46.89 -4.08 17.77
N VAL A 27 -46.96 -3.15 16.81
CA VAL A 27 -46.29 -3.30 15.52
C VAL A 27 -44.81 -3.52 15.82
N ALA A 28 -44.32 -4.73 15.54
CA ALA A 28 -42.94 -5.08 15.80
C ALA A 28 -42.04 -4.11 15.05
N ALA A 29 -41.18 -3.38 15.78
CA ALA A 29 -40.15 -2.57 15.17
C ALA A 29 -39.31 -3.49 14.28
N THR A 30 -39.11 -3.11 13.02
CA THR A 30 -38.42 -3.95 12.05
C THR A 30 -36.95 -4.02 12.43
N GLU A 31 -36.57 -5.04 13.19
CA GLU A 31 -35.17 -5.33 13.49
C GLU A 31 -34.43 -5.47 12.16
N SER A 32 -33.48 -4.56 11.92
CA SER A 32 -32.62 -4.63 10.75
C SER A 32 -31.65 -5.79 10.96
N THR A 33 -32.08 -6.99 10.55
CA THR A 33 -31.32 -8.23 10.70
C THR A 33 -30.03 -8.15 9.89
N SER A 34 -28.97 -7.69 10.55
CA SER A 34 -27.67 -7.45 9.92
C SER A 34 -27.14 -8.74 9.29
N THR A 35 -26.87 -8.72 7.99
CA THR A 35 -26.46 -9.91 7.23
C THR A 35 -25.03 -10.37 7.54
N THR A 36 -24.19 -9.49 8.13
CA THR A 36 -22.82 -9.84 8.50
C THR A 36 -22.77 -10.82 9.68
N PRO A 37 -22.11 -12.00 9.56
CA PRO A 37 -22.04 -12.98 10.64
C PRO A 37 -21.33 -12.49 11.91
N VAL A 38 -21.83 -12.88 13.09
CA VAL A 38 -21.32 -12.45 14.40
C VAL A 38 -19.81 -12.70 14.58
N ALA A 39 -19.29 -13.83 14.06
CA ALA A 39 -17.87 -14.13 14.11
C ALA A 39 -17.02 -13.11 13.35
N VAL A 40 -17.49 -12.65 12.19
CA VAL A 40 -16.81 -11.61 11.38
C VAL A 40 -16.86 -10.27 12.12
N LYS A 41 -17.99 -9.93 12.75
CA LYS A 41 -18.11 -8.70 13.57
C LYS A 41 -17.11 -8.69 14.73
N ALA A 42 -16.94 -9.82 15.42
CA ALA A 42 -15.97 -9.97 16.49
C ALA A 42 -14.51 -9.86 15.99
N GLU A 43 -14.20 -10.46 14.84
CA GLU A 43 -12.86 -10.40 14.24
C GLU A 43 -12.48 -8.98 13.79
N LEU A 44 -13.42 -8.25 13.17
CA LEU A 44 -13.26 -6.85 12.80
C LEU A 44 -12.98 -5.96 14.03
N ALA A 45 -13.75 -6.15 15.11
CA ALA A 45 -13.56 -5.41 16.36
C ALA A 45 -12.19 -5.72 17.02
N MET A 46 -11.73 -6.98 16.99
CA MET A 46 -10.39 -7.35 17.46
C MET A 46 -9.28 -6.70 16.61
N LEU A 47 -9.45 -6.64 15.29
CA LEU A 47 -8.49 -5.96 14.40
C LEU A 47 -8.42 -4.46 14.69
N GLN A 48 -9.56 -3.79 14.83
CA GLN A 48 -9.63 -2.36 15.20
C GLN A 48 -8.94 -2.10 16.55
N GLN A 49 -9.35 -2.81 17.61
CA GLN A 49 -8.74 -2.68 18.93
C GLN A 49 -7.21 -2.91 18.90
N ALA A 50 -6.73 -3.85 18.08
CA ALA A 50 -5.31 -4.15 17.91
C ALA A 50 -4.54 -3.17 17.01
N ILE A 51 -5.24 -2.36 16.20
CA ILE A 51 -4.70 -1.19 15.48
C ILE A 51 -4.58 -0.03 16.48
N ASP A 52 -5.67 0.34 17.16
CA ASP A 52 -5.71 1.42 18.16
C ASP A 52 -4.64 1.23 19.24
N THR A 53 -4.56 0.01 19.78
CA THR A 53 -3.57 -0.37 20.80
C THR A 53 -2.12 -0.21 20.31
N ASP A 54 -1.85 -0.39 19.02
CA ASP A 54 -0.52 -0.20 18.46
C ASP A 54 -0.25 1.27 18.08
N ILE A 55 -1.27 2.04 17.63
CA ILE A 55 -1.18 3.50 17.45
C ILE A 55 -0.84 4.19 18.78
N HIS A 56 -1.46 3.76 19.88
CA HIS A 56 -1.13 4.25 21.22
C HIS A 56 0.33 3.94 21.63
N LYS A 57 0.91 2.82 21.19
CA LYS A 57 2.34 2.50 21.43
C LYS A 57 3.27 3.32 20.54
N LEU A 58 2.86 3.62 19.30
CA LEU A 58 3.68 4.34 18.33
C LEU A 58 4.17 5.70 18.88
N LYS A 59 3.30 6.39 19.63
CA LYS A 59 3.58 7.66 20.33
C LYS A 59 4.74 7.60 21.35
N HIS A 60 5.19 6.41 21.73
CA HIS A 60 6.26 6.19 22.71
C HIS A 60 7.36 5.23 22.22
N ALA A 61 7.20 4.62 21.04
CA ALA A 61 8.17 3.71 20.45
C ALA A 61 9.41 4.46 19.92
N LYS A 62 10.58 3.81 19.96
CA LYS A 62 11.87 4.39 19.56
C LYS A 62 12.74 3.35 18.86
N GLY A 63 13.62 3.80 17.96
CA GLY A 63 14.46 2.92 17.15
C GLY A 63 13.64 1.90 16.37
N GLU A 64 14.17 0.69 16.18
CA GLU A 64 13.50 -0.41 15.48
C GLU A 64 12.09 -0.73 16.01
N LEU A 65 11.82 -0.52 17.31
CA LEU A 65 10.50 -0.75 17.88
C LEU A 65 9.44 0.19 17.28
N LYS A 66 9.82 1.40 16.82
CA LYS A 66 8.93 2.31 16.09
C LYS A 66 8.50 1.67 14.77
N THR A 67 9.47 1.23 13.96
CA THR A 67 9.26 0.56 12.68
C THR A 67 8.49 -0.76 12.80
N ILE A 68 8.74 -1.54 13.85
CA ILE A 68 7.98 -2.77 14.16
C ILE A 68 6.52 -2.43 14.49
N VAL A 69 6.24 -1.33 15.17
CA VAL A 69 4.87 -0.87 15.45
C VAL A 69 4.20 -0.33 14.18
N GLU A 70 4.89 0.45 13.34
CA GLU A 70 4.38 0.89 12.03
C GLU A 70 3.99 -0.30 11.14
N TYR A 71 4.86 -1.29 10.99
CA TYR A 71 4.59 -2.53 10.24
C TYR A 71 3.40 -3.32 10.83
N ARG A 72 3.31 -3.42 12.17
CA ARG A 72 2.16 -4.08 12.85
C ARG A 72 0.84 -3.35 12.62
N ILE A 73 0.87 -2.03 12.45
CA ILE A 73 -0.30 -1.21 12.14
C ILE A 73 -0.71 -1.42 10.68
N GLN A 74 0.24 -1.28 9.74
CA GLN A 74 0.02 -1.53 8.30
C GLN A 74 -0.60 -2.90 8.03
N ASN A 75 -0.01 -3.98 8.58
CA ASN A 75 -0.46 -5.35 8.34
C ASN A 75 -1.89 -5.60 8.87
N LYS A 76 -2.23 -5.12 10.07
CA LYS A 76 -3.60 -5.26 10.61
C LYS A 76 -4.60 -4.38 9.87
N THR A 77 -4.21 -3.19 9.43
CA THR A 77 -5.03 -2.34 8.57
C THR A 77 -5.35 -3.05 7.26
N LEU A 78 -4.36 -3.67 6.60
CA LEU A 78 -4.60 -4.46 5.38
C LEU A 78 -5.58 -5.62 5.61
N GLN A 79 -5.45 -6.34 6.73
CA GLN A 79 -6.40 -7.42 7.09
C GLN A 79 -7.83 -6.91 7.33
N LEU A 80 -7.96 -5.74 7.97
CA LEU A 80 -9.24 -5.06 8.20
C LEU A 80 -9.86 -4.56 6.88
N ARG A 81 -9.07 -3.93 6.01
CA ARG A 81 -9.46 -3.46 4.68
C ARG A 81 -9.95 -4.59 3.79
N ASN A 82 -9.23 -5.72 3.75
CA ASN A 82 -9.64 -6.88 2.96
C ASN A 82 -11.02 -7.39 3.41
N LYS A 83 -11.26 -7.50 4.73
CA LYS A 83 -12.57 -7.93 5.25
C LYS A 83 -13.70 -6.91 5.02
N ILE A 84 -13.39 -5.62 5.02
CA ILE A 84 -14.35 -4.57 4.62
C ILE A 84 -14.73 -4.74 3.15
N LYS A 85 -13.75 -5.01 2.28
CA LYS A 85 -13.98 -5.31 0.86
C LYS A 85 -14.81 -6.59 0.65
N ASP A 86 -14.47 -7.69 1.33
CA ASP A 86 -15.23 -8.95 1.28
C ASP A 86 -16.72 -8.74 1.62
N LEU A 87 -17.03 -7.80 2.52
CA LEU A 87 -18.39 -7.45 2.93
C LEU A 87 -19.09 -6.42 2.01
N LEU A 88 -18.32 -5.61 1.27
CA LEU A 88 -18.84 -4.72 0.22
C LEU A 88 -19.17 -5.49 -1.08
N GLU A 89 -18.52 -6.64 -1.31
CA GLU A 89 -18.83 -7.57 -2.39
C GLU A 89 -20.00 -8.53 -2.03
N ALA A 90 -20.41 -8.58 -0.75
CA ALA A 90 -21.52 -9.41 -0.29
C ALA A 90 -22.89 -8.84 -0.67
N THR A 91 -23.85 -9.72 -0.99
CA THR A 91 -25.23 -9.32 -1.34
C THR A 91 -26.25 -9.92 -0.36
N PRO A 92 -27.12 -9.11 0.27
CA PRO A 92 -27.14 -7.64 0.27
C PRO A 92 -26.07 -7.04 1.20
N ILE A 93 -25.56 -5.86 0.82
CA ILE A 93 -24.55 -5.10 1.56
C ILE A 93 -25.13 -4.63 2.90
N ASP A 94 -24.43 -4.89 4.00
CA ASP A 94 -24.79 -4.49 5.37
C ASP A 94 -24.36 -3.01 5.63
N SER A 95 -24.87 -2.07 4.82
CA SER A 95 -24.37 -0.68 4.78
C SER A 95 -24.38 0.01 6.15
N ALA A 96 -25.39 -0.26 6.98
CA ALA A 96 -25.49 0.28 8.35
C ALA A 96 -24.40 -0.24 9.29
N PHE A 97 -23.88 -1.46 9.06
CA PHE A 97 -22.72 -1.99 9.77
C PHE A 97 -21.40 -1.50 9.17
N LEU A 98 -21.30 -1.38 7.85
CA LEU A 98 -20.07 -1.04 7.15
C LEU A 98 -19.70 0.45 7.24
N GLN A 99 -20.67 1.36 7.13
CA GLN A 99 -20.47 2.81 7.17
C GLN A 99 -19.57 3.28 8.34
N PRO A 100 -19.80 2.91 9.61
CA PRO A 100 -18.91 3.32 10.71
C PRO A 100 -17.52 2.69 10.65
N LEU A 101 -17.36 1.49 10.08
CA LEU A 101 -16.06 0.84 9.91
C LEU A 101 -15.21 1.56 8.85
N ILE A 102 -15.83 1.90 7.72
CA ILE A 102 -15.19 2.60 6.61
C ILE A 102 -14.85 4.04 7.03
N GLN A 103 -15.76 4.73 7.73
CA GLN A 103 -15.49 6.05 8.31
C GLN A 103 -14.32 6.02 9.32
N GLY A 104 -14.20 4.93 10.10
CA GLY A 104 -13.06 4.67 10.97
C GLY A 104 -11.75 4.49 10.20
N GLN A 105 -11.76 3.85 9.03
CA GLN A 105 -10.59 3.78 8.14
C GLN A 105 -10.16 5.15 7.61
N LEU A 106 -11.10 6.02 7.24
CA LEU A 106 -10.77 7.36 6.77
C LEU A 106 -10.10 8.23 7.85
N ASN A 107 -10.64 8.19 9.09
CA ASN A 107 -10.05 8.85 10.25
C ASN A 107 -8.66 8.29 10.59
N TYR A 108 -8.50 6.96 10.55
CA TYR A 108 -7.21 6.31 10.73
C TYR A 108 -6.17 6.78 9.69
N ILE A 109 -6.55 6.86 8.40
CA ILE A 109 -5.67 7.34 7.33
C ILE A 109 -5.22 8.78 7.60
N GLN A 110 -6.14 9.67 7.97
CA GLN A 110 -5.82 11.07 8.33
C GLN A 110 -4.84 11.18 9.52
N GLN A 111 -4.99 10.33 10.54
CA GLN A 111 -4.05 10.27 11.66
C GLN A 111 -2.66 9.78 11.27
N ILE A 112 -2.55 8.89 10.26
CA ILE A 112 -1.27 8.43 9.73
C ILE A 112 -0.63 9.49 8.84
N ASP A 113 -1.40 10.16 7.98
CA ASP A 113 -0.94 11.25 7.11
C ASP A 113 -0.31 12.38 7.97
N THR A 114 -1.08 12.87 8.95
CA THR A 114 -0.59 13.85 9.95
C THR A 114 0.66 13.33 10.68
N TYR A 115 0.72 12.06 11.04
CA TYR A 115 1.90 11.49 11.70
C TYR A 115 3.12 11.41 10.77
N ILE A 116 2.97 11.16 9.47
CA ILE A 116 4.09 11.12 8.53
C ILE A 116 4.59 12.54 8.24
N ASP A 117 3.69 13.51 8.04
CA ASP A 117 4.04 14.94 7.95
C ASP A 117 4.82 15.38 9.19
N ASP A 118 4.34 15.02 10.39
CA ASP A 118 5.01 15.26 11.67
C ASP A 118 6.41 14.61 11.74
N ASN A 119 6.75 13.61 10.92
CA ASN A 119 8.12 13.11 10.77
C ASN A 119 8.93 13.86 9.70
N ILE A 120 8.29 14.30 8.60
CA ILE A 120 8.92 15.06 7.51
C ILE A 120 9.34 16.45 8.01
N ASP A 121 8.46 17.20 8.68
CA ASP A 121 8.77 18.48 9.35
C ASP A 121 10.03 18.39 10.23
N LYS A 122 10.16 17.29 10.97
CA LYS A 122 11.28 17.04 11.89
C LYS A 122 12.57 16.66 11.16
N LEU A 123 12.50 16.19 9.91
CA LEU A 123 13.65 15.96 9.03
C LEU A 123 14.03 17.28 8.32
N GLU A 124 13.07 18.04 7.80
CA GLU A 124 13.33 19.34 7.17
C GLU A 124 14.02 20.33 8.13
N GLN A 125 13.64 20.34 9.41
CA GLN A 125 14.29 21.10 10.48
C GLN A 125 15.77 20.71 10.75
N GLN A 126 16.28 19.63 10.14
CA GLN A 126 17.68 19.20 10.21
C GLN A 126 18.48 19.55 8.95
N LEU A 127 17.86 20.10 7.90
CA LEU A 127 18.57 20.55 6.70
C LEU A 127 19.50 21.74 7.02
N GLY A 128 20.59 21.88 6.26
CA GLY A 128 21.69 22.80 6.57
C GLY A 128 22.64 22.30 7.67
N SER A 129 22.48 21.07 8.16
CA SER A 129 23.39 20.46 9.15
C SER A 129 24.65 19.84 8.53
N GLY A 130 24.68 19.65 7.21
CA GLY A 130 25.80 19.04 6.49
C GLY A 130 25.66 17.54 6.24
N THR A 131 24.52 16.94 6.63
CA THR A 131 24.14 15.57 6.26
C THR A 131 22.91 15.54 5.33
N ASP A 132 22.67 16.64 4.63
CA ASP A 132 21.45 16.96 3.89
C ASP A 132 21.06 15.90 2.84
N ASP A 133 22.00 15.23 2.17
CA ASP A 133 21.67 14.13 1.24
C ASP A 133 20.95 12.97 1.93
N VAL A 134 21.38 12.61 3.15
CA VAL A 134 20.78 11.52 3.95
C VAL A 134 19.39 11.94 4.42
N ILE A 135 19.25 13.19 4.85
CA ILE A 135 17.99 13.76 5.34
C ILE A 135 16.97 13.85 4.20
N LEU A 136 17.36 14.36 3.03
CA LEU A 136 16.51 14.43 1.84
C LEU A 136 16.12 13.03 1.33
N LEU A 137 17.01 12.05 1.43
CA LEU A 137 16.71 10.65 1.12
C LEU A 137 15.74 10.02 2.15
N ASP A 138 15.84 10.36 3.43
CA ASP A 138 14.88 9.91 4.45
C ASP A 138 13.52 10.61 4.32
N ILE A 139 13.48 11.88 3.88
CA ILE A 139 12.23 12.57 3.49
C ILE A 139 11.56 11.84 2.32
N SER A 140 12.30 11.52 1.25
CA SER A 140 11.76 10.75 0.12
C SER A 140 11.21 9.38 0.51
N LYS A 141 11.81 8.68 1.49
CA LYS A 141 11.24 7.42 2.04
C LYS A 141 9.93 7.66 2.77
N ARG A 142 9.78 8.76 3.51
CA ARG A 142 8.53 9.09 4.22
C ARG A 142 7.43 9.56 3.28
N GLU A 143 7.78 10.25 2.19
CA GLU A 143 6.83 10.49 1.11
C GLU A 143 6.41 9.18 0.42
N LEU A 144 7.32 8.24 0.19
CA LEU A 144 7.00 6.90 -0.33
C LEU A 144 6.05 6.10 0.59
N ASP A 145 6.12 6.31 1.92
CA ASP A 145 5.16 5.73 2.88
C ASP A 145 3.73 6.30 2.65
N LYS A 146 3.60 7.60 2.36
CA LYS A 146 2.30 8.30 2.14
C LYS A 146 1.56 7.78 0.90
N ASP A 147 2.28 7.39 -0.16
CA ASP A 147 1.71 6.79 -1.39
C ASP A 147 0.72 5.65 -1.13
N THR A 148 0.99 4.84 -0.10
CA THR A 148 0.12 3.71 0.27
C THR A 148 -1.17 4.20 0.90
N TYR A 149 -1.11 5.29 1.67
CA TYR A 149 -2.26 5.84 2.38
C TYR A 149 -3.16 6.69 1.48
N TYR A 150 -2.63 7.44 0.51
CA TYR A 150 -3.46 8.15 -0.48
C TYR A 150 -4.23 7.18 -1.41
N LYS A 151 -3.63 6.05 -1.81
CA LYS A 151 -4.36 4.96 -2.49
C LYS A 151 -5.48 4.41 -1.63
N GLN A 152 -5.20 4.15 -0.35
CA GLN A 152 -6.20 3.69 0.61
C GLN A 152 -7.30 4.74 0.87
N GLN A 153 -6.97 6.03 0.81
CA GLN A 153 -7.92 7.12 0.99
C GLN A 153 -8.92 7.14 -0.16
N LEU A 154 -8.45 7.15 -1.41
CA LEU A 154 -9.33 7.11 -2.58
C LEU A 154 -10.22 5.86 -2.58
N GLU A 155 -9.65 4.68 -2.33
CA GLU A 155 -10.42 3.43 -2.19
C GLU A 155 -11.48 3.52 -1.07
N THR A 156 -11.15 4.13 0.08
CA THR A 156 -12.09 4.30 1.20
C THR A 156 -13.18 5.33 0.90
N LEU A 157 -12.91 6.39 0.14
CA LEU A 157 -13.95 7.32 -0.33
C LEU A 157 -14.92 6.62 -1.28
N ASN A 158 -14.41 5.79 -2.20
CA ASN A 158 -15.25 5.00 -3.12
C ASN A 158 -16.10 3.97 -2.34
N TRP A 159 -15.59 3.40 -1.24
CA TRP A 159 -16.37 2.54 -0.34
C TRP A 159 -17.47 3.29 0.41
N LEU A 160 -17.22 4.54 0.84
CA LEU A 160 -18.24 5.38 1.47
C LEU A 160 -19.36 5.73 0.48
N GLU A 161 -19.01 6.06 -0.76
CA GLU A 161 -19.95 6.28 -1.86
C GLU A 161 -20.79 5.02 -2.14
N GLN A 162 -20.16 3.83 -2.17
CA GLN A 162 -20.85 2.55 -2.36
C GLN A 162 -21.88 2.23 -1.27
N VAL A 163 -21.65 2.67 -0.01
CA VAL A 163 -22.64 2.53 1.08
C VAL A 163 -23.62 3.72 1.19
N GLY A 164 -23.56 4.67 0.24
CA GLY A 164 -24.53 5.76 0.10
C GLY A 164 -24.20 7.06 0.85
N GLN A 165 -22.93 7.31 1.19
CA GLN A 165 -22.50 8.62 1.68
C GLN A 165 -22.09 9.57 0.54
N ASP A 166 -22.37 10.87 0.73
CA ASP A 166 -21.75 11.93 -0.06
C ASP A 166 -20.29 12.13 0.39
N VAL A 167 -19.36 11.97 -0.55
CA VAL A 167 -17.91 12.11 -0.36
C VAL A 167 -17.32 13.31 -1.11
N SER A 168 -18.14 14.14 -1.74
CA SER A 168 -17.71 15.16 -2.72
C SER A 168 -16.63 16.11 -2.19
N GLU A 169 -16.81 16.66 -0.99
CA GLU A 169 -15.82 17.55 -0.36
C GLU A 169 -14.56 16.81 0.11
N ALA A 170 -14.65 15.51 0.43
CA ALA A 170 -13.50 14.70 0.83
C ALA A 170 -12.65 14.25 -0.39
N GLN A 171 -13.30 13.90 -1.51
CA GLN A 171 -12.64 13.67 -2.80
C GLN A 171 -11.94 14.95 -3.30
N LYS A 172 -12.62 16.10 -3.21
CA LYS A 172 -12.08 17.42 -3.55
C LYS A 172 -10.90 17.85 -2.67
N SER A 173 -10.92 17.51 -1.37
CA SER A 173 -9.78 17.72 -0.47
C SER A 173 -8.57 16.86 -0.85
N LEU A 174 -8.79 15.55 -1.07
CA LEU A 174 -7.75 14.63 -1.55
C LEU A 174 -7.16 15.09 -2.91
N LEU A 175 -8.01 15.55 -3.82
CA LEU A 175 -7.60 16.11 -5.11
C LEU A 175 -6.65 17.31 -4.95
N GLN A 176 -6.96 18.25 -4.04
CA GLN A 176 -6.11 19.41 -3.78
C GLN A 176 -4.75 19.01 -3.19
N ILE A 177 -4.72 18.03 -2.28
CA ILE A 177 -3.49 17.47 -1.71
C ILE A 177 -2.63 16.84 -2.81
N LEU A 178 -3.21 15.98 -3.64
CA LEU A 178 -2.50 15.29 -4.73
C LEU A 178 -1.97 16.24 -5.81
N ILE A 179 -2.70 17.33 -6.14
CA ILE A 179 -2.20 18.34 -7.08
C ILE A 179 -0.95 19.03 -6.52
N ALA A 180 -1.00 19.51 -5.27
CA ALA A 180 0.12 20.20 -4.64
C ALA A 180 1.34 19.26 -4.45
N ARG A 181 1.08 17.99 -4.12
CA ARG A 181 2.11 16.97 -3.97
C ARG A 181 2.78 16.60 -5.30
N ALA A 182 2.00 16.46 -6.38
CA ALA A 182 2.55 16.15 -7.70
C ALA A 182 3.44 17.28 -8.27
N ASP A 183 3.08 18.55 -8.05
CA ASP A 183 3.89 19.73 -8.40
C ASP A 183 5.24 19.75 -7.65
N MET A 184 5.19 19.48 -6.34
CA MET A 184 6.38 19.34 -5.49
C MET A 184 7.26 18.15 -5.93
N LEU A 185 6.66 17.01 -6.24
CA LEU A 185 7.37 15.82 -6.70
C LEU A 185 7.96 16.00 -8.12
N GLU A 186 7.29 16.68 -9.04
CA GLU A 186 7.85 17.03 -10.36
C GLU A 186 9.12 17.89 -10.21
N SER A 187 9.06 18.89 -9.32
CA SER A 187 10.21 19.73 -8.95
C SER A 187 11.35 18.91 -8.33
N LEU A 188 11.05 18.00 -7.40
CA LEU A 188 12.03 17.13 -6.75
C LEU A 188 12.66 16.10 -7.69
N VAL A 189 11.89 15.55 -8.62
CA VAL A 189 12.36 14.60 -9.66
C VAL A 189 13.29 15.32 -10.64
N THR A 190 12.88 16.45 -11.21
CA THR A 190 13.67 17.20 -12.19
C THR A 190 14.97 17.76 -11.58
N TYR A 191 14.91 18.33 -10.38
CA TYR A 191 16.10 18.79 -9.66
C TYR A 191 17.05 17.64 -9.31
N THR A 192 16.52 16.50 -8.84
CA THR A 192 17.37 15.36 -8.48
C THR A 192 18.03 14.72 -9.70
N GLN A 193 17.38 14.70 -10.87
CA GLN A 193 18.02 14.28 -12.14
C GLN A 193 19.16 15.21 -12.53
N GLN A 194 19.00 16.54 -12.43
CA GLN A 194 20.08 17.49 -12.74
C GLN A 194 21.29 17.31 -11.82
N GLN A 195 21.05 17.16 -10.51
CA GLN A 195 22.13 16.91 -9.55
C GLN A 195 22.77 15.53 -9.73
N LEU A 196 21.99 14.51 -10.09
CA LEU A 196 22.51 13.19 -10.43
C LEU A 196 23.46 13.28 -11.63
N GLN A 197 23.09 14.01 -12.68
CA GLN A 197 23.97 14.17 -13.85
C GLN A 197 25.29 14.84 -13.49
N ALA A 198 25.25 15.97 -12.77
CA ALA A 198 26.46 16.66 -12.33
C ALA A 198 27.35 15.78 -11.42
N ALA A 199 26.75 14.94 -10.58
CA ALA A 199 27.47 13.98 -9.75
C ALA A 199 28.10 12.83 -10.56
N VAL A 200 27.39 12.30 -11.57
CA VAL A 200 27.89 11.27 -12.49
C VAL A 200 29.02 11.82 -13.36
N ASP A 201 28.86 13.02 -13.94
CA ASP A 201 29.92 13.71 -14.69
C ASP A 201 31.16 13.92 -13.82
N THR A 202 30.99 14.37 -12.57
CA THR A 202 32.09 14.57 -11.62
C THR A 202 32.81 13.26 -11.28
N ALA A 203 32.07 12.16 -11.06
CA ALA A 203 32.64 10.84 -10.81
C ALA A 203 33.38 10.30 -12.05
N THR A 204 32.82 10.48 -13.24
CA THR A 204 33.42 10.07 -14.53
C THR A 204 34.75 10.78 -14.76
N ASN A 205 34.79 12.11 -14.54
CA ASN A 205 35.99 12.92 -14.71
C ASN A 205 37.08 12.62 -13.65
N ALA A 206 36.70 12.14 -12.46
CA ALA A 206 37.65 11.64 -11.46
C ALA A 206 38.22 10.25 -11.82
N GLY A 207 37.44 9.41 -12.50
CA GLY A 207 37.87 8.10 -13.00
C GLY A 207 38.41 7.20 -11.88
N LYS A 208 39.72 6.95 -11.87
CA LYS A 208 40.37 6.10 -10.84
C LYS A 208 40.54 6.78 -9.49
N ASP A 209 40.47 8.11 -9.45
CA ASP A 209 40.56 8.92 -8.23
C ASP A 209 39.17 9.18 -7.61
N VAL A 210 38.12 8.51 -8.11
CA VAL A 210 36.75 8.63 -7.56
C VAL A 210 36.68 8.13 -6.11
N THR A 211 36.23 9.01 -5.23
CA THR A 211 36.13 8.76 -3.79
C THR A 211 34.85 8.00 -3.43
N SER A 212 34.89 7.26 -2.33
CA SER A 212 33.71 6.61 -1.75
C SER A 212 32.58 7.60 -1.41
N ALA A 213 32.92 8.86 -1.09
CA ALA A 213 31.96 9.92 -0.87
C ALA A 213 31.19 10.31 -2.15
N GLN A 214 31.90 10.48 -3.28
CA GLN A 214 31.27 10.75 -4.58
C GLN A 214 30.38 9.58 -5.02
N THR A 215 30.86 8.34 -4.89
CA THR A 215 30.06 7.14 -5.17
C THR A 215 28.80 7.07 -4.30
N SER A 216 28.92 7.37 -3.00
CA SER A 216 27.78 7.41 -2.07
C SER A 216 26.77 8.50 -2.45
N HIS A 217 27.23 9.70 -2.80
CA HIS A 217 26.39 10.81 -3.26
C HIS A 217 25.59 10.45 -4.53
N VAL A 218 26.26 9.87 -5.53
CA VAL A 218 25.59 9.33 -6.74
C VAL A 218 24.54 8.27 -6.37
N MET A 219 24.85 7.34 -5.45
CA MET A 219 23.89 6.32 -5.02
C MET A 219 22.67 6.92 -4.29
N MET A 220 22.88 7.89 -3.39
CA MET A 220 21.78 8.57 -2.69
C MET A 220 20.89 9.37 -3.64
N LEU A 221 21.47 10.06 -4.63
CA LEU A 221 20.71 10.77 -5.65
C LEU A 221 19.90 9.82 -6.55
N LYS A 222 20.46 8.67 -6.97
CA LYS A 222 19.72 7.66 -7.74
C LYS A 222 18.55 7.07 -6.96
N GLU A 223 18.74 6.76 -5.69
CA GLU A 223 17.68 6.24 -4.83
C GLU A 223 16.58 7.30 -4.60
N ARG A 224 16.97 8.53 -4.26
CA ARG A 224 16.03 9.66 -4.07
C ARG A 224 15.22 9.94 -5.34
N LEU A 225 15.86 9.86 -6.51
CA LEU A 225 15.20 10.02 -7.81
C LEU A 225 14.21 8.89 -8.10
N ALA A 226 14.57 7.65 -7.83
CA ALA A 226 13.70 6.49 -8.01
C ALA A 226 12.45 6.57 -7.10
N GLN A 227 12.64 6.93 -5.83
CA GLN A 227 11.55 7.09 -4.87
C GLN A 227 10.59 8.22 -5.29
N ASN A 228 11.11 9.43 -5.55
CA ASN A 228 10.27 10.55 -5.95
C ASN A 228 9.56 10.30 -7.30
N SER A 229 10.20 9.59 -8.24
CA SER A 229 9.58 9.20 -9.51
C SER A 229 8.48 8.15 -9.32
N GLN A 230 8.64 7.22 -8.37
CA GLN A 230 7.60 6.26 -8.01
C GLN A 230 6.38 6.97 -7.41
N SER A 231 6.59 7.90 -6.46
CA SER A 231 5.52 8.67 -5.85
C SER A 231 4.82 9.59 -6.86
N LEU A 232 5.56 10.27 -7.74
CA LEU A 232 4.98 11.08 -8.82
C LEU A 232 4.12 10.23 -9.76
N ASN A 233 4.59 9.05 -10.14
CA ASN A 233 3.81 8.10 -10.93
C ASN A 233 2.54 7.65 -10.19
N ILE A 234 2.58 7.50 -8.87
CA ILE A 234 1.42 7.14 -8.06
C ILE A 234 0.40 8.27 -8.01
N ASP A 235 0.82 9.51 -7.77
CA ASP A 235 -0.08 10.66 -7.77
C ASP A 235 -0.69 10.90 -9.15
N ILE A 236 0.08 10.73 -10.23
CA ILE A 236 -0.46 10.72 -11.60
C ILE A 236 -1.61 9.73 -11.77
N ASN A 237 -1.48 8.50 -11.27
CA ASN A 237 -2.55 7.49 -11.38
C ASN A 237 -3.77 7.82 -10.50
N LEU A 238 -3.57 8.50 -9.36
CA LEU A 238 -4.68 8.95 -8.49
C LEU A 238 -5.39 10.18 -9.06
N LEU A 239 -4.64 11.11 -9.66
CA LEU A 239 -5.14 12.30 -10.34
C LEU A 239 -5.90 11.94 -11.64
N ASP A 240 -5.41 10.95 -12.41
CA ASP A 240 -6.15 10.34 -13.53
C ASP A 240 -7.50 9.76 -13.08
N ALA A 241 -7.51 9.02 -11.96
CA ALA A 241 -8.73 8.44 -11.40
C ALA A 241 -9.70 9.50 -10.85
N LEU A 242 -9.19 10.67 -10.47
CA LEU A 242 -9.95 11.88 -10.11
C LEU A 242 -10.19 12.83 -11.31
N GLY A 243 -10.01 12.32 -12.55
CA GLY A 243 -10.40 13.01 -13.78
C GLY A 243 -9.55 14.22 -14.20
N GLN A 244 -8.31 14.33 -13.69
CA GLN A 244 -7.40 15.42 -14.04
C GLN A 244 -6.57 15.11 -15.30
N ASP A 245 -6.12 16.15 -16.01
CA ASP A 245 -5.09 16.00 -17.03
C ASP A 245 -3.69 15.99 -16.40
N THR A 246 -3.01 14.84 -16.51
CA THR A 246 -1.66 14.61 -15.98
C THR A 246 -0.60 14.50 -17.08
N ALA A 247 -0.93 14.86 -18.33
CA ALA A 247 -0.06 14.66 -19.50
C ALA A 247 1.31 15.36 -19.37
N ALA A 248 1.38 16.51 -18.69
CA ALA A 248 2.63 17.19 -18.37
C ALA A 248 3.53 16.35 -17.44
N LEU A 249 3.01 15.96 -16.28
CA LEU A 249 3.70 15.16 -15.27
C LEU A 249 4.21 13.81 -15.85
N LYS A 250 3.36 13.16 -16.66
CA LYS A 250 3.71 11.95 -17.43
C LYS A 250 4.89 12.19 -18.36
N LYS A 251 4.88 13.29 -19.13
CA LYS A 251 5.97 13.66 -20.03
C LYS A 251 7.28 13.90 -19.25
N THR A 252 7.21 14.52 -18.08
CA THR A 252 8.41 14.77 -17.24
C THR A 252 9.02 13.46 -16.74
N LEU A 253 8.21 12.52 -16.25
CA LEU A 253 8.67 11.17 -15.91
C LEU A 253 9.29 10.43 -17.10
N PHE A 254 8.71 10.54 -18.29
CA PHE A 254 9.28 9.93 -19.50
C PHE A 254 10.60 10.56 -19.92
N SER A 255 10.77 11.89 -19.79
CA SER A 255 12.06 12.56 -20.05
C SER A 255 13.11 12.03 -19.09
N VAL A 256 12.88 12.17 -17.78
CA VAL A 256 13.84 11.74 -16.74
C VAL A 256 14.17 10.26 -16.86
N SER A 257 13.21 9.38 -17.14
CA SER A 257 13.48 7.95 -17.38
C SER A 257 14.35 7.70 -18.62
N GLY A 258 14.16 8.49 -19.68
CA GLY A 258 14.97 8.44 -20.90
C GLY A 258 16.40 8.95 -20.68
N ASP A 259 16.53 10.08 -20.00
CA ASP A 259 17.81 10.74 -19.68
C ASP A 259 18.66 9.81 -18.77
N ILE A 260 18.08 9.29 -17.67
CA ILE A 260 18.70 8.25 -16.82
C ILE A 260 19.21 7.07 -17.66
N THR A 261 18.40 6.58 -18.60
CA THR A 261 18.74 5.37 -19.37
C THR A 261 19.92 5.60 -20.32
N GLN A 262 20.15 6.83 -20.77
CA GLN A 262 21.31 7.16 -21.62
C GLN A 262 22.56 7.43 -20.77
N ASP A 263 22.45 8.30 -19.76
CA ASP A 263 23.62 8.79 -19.03
C ASP A 263 24.14 7.81 -17.96
N VAL A 264 23.25 7.04 -17.31
CA VAL A 264 23.64 6.02 -16.32
C VAL A 264 24.17 4.73 -16.98
N LEU A 265 23.97 4.55 -18.28
CA LEU A 265 24.61 3.49 -19.08
C LEU A 265 25.94 3.93 -19.72
N SER A 266 26.53 5.03 -19.26
CA SER A 266 27.94 5.35 -19.49
C SER A 266 28.84 4.22 -18.98
N PHE A 267 29.37 3.43 -19.93
CA PHE A 267 30.09 2.18 -19.69
C PHE A 267 31.31 2.35 -18.77
N ASP A 268 31.93 3.53 -18.79
CA ASP A 268 33.12 3.90 -18.02
C ASP A 268 32.83 4.09 -16.51
N VAL A 269 31.60 4.48 -16.13
CA VAL A 269 31.17 4.60 -14.72
C VAL A 269 30.79 3.22 -14.17
N ALA A 270 30.07 2.42 -14.96
CA ALA A 270 29.71 1.06 -14.56
C ALA A 270 30.95 0.16 -14.39
N SER A 271 31.94 0.28 -15.30
CA SER A 271 33.18 -0.48 -15.23
C SER A 271 34.09 -0.03 -14.08
N SER A 272 34.30 1.26 -13.87
CA SER A 272 35.14 1.76 -12.75
C SER A 272 34.57 1.38 -11.37
N LEU A 273 33.24 1.49 -11.17
CA LEU A 273 32.59 1.04 -9.94
C LEU A 273 32.73 -0.49 -9.73
N VAL A 274 32.57 -1.29 -10.79
CA VAL A 274 32.76 -2.74 -10.73
C VAL A 274 34.22 -3.10 -10.47
N GLU A 275 35.20 -2.42 -11.08
CA GLU A 275 36.63 -2.62 -10.79
C GLU A 275 36.94 -2.29 -9.32
N GLN A 276 36.42 -1.18 -8.77
CA GLN A 276 36.66 -0.79 -7.38
C GLN A 276 36.07 -1.81 -6.39
N TRP A 277 34.89 -2.38 -6.69
CA TRP A 277 34.32 -3.51 -5.96
C TRP A 277 35.12 -4.81 -6.14
N LEU A 278 35.61 -5.11 -7.35
CA LEU A 278 36.41 -6.31 -7.62
C LEU A 278 37.75 -6.28 -6.88
N ASN A 279 38.42 -5.14 -6.87
CA ASN A 279 39.69 -4.93 -6.15
C ASN A 279 39.48 -5.05 -4.64
N THR A 280 38.41 -4.44 -4.10
CA THR A 280 38.04 -4.57 -2.68
C THR A 280 37.71 -6.02 -2.32
N ALA A 281 37.00 -6.73 -3.20
CA ALA A 281 36.72 -8.16 -3.03
C ALA A 281 37.99 -9.03 -3.17
N GLN A 282 38.97 -8.62 -3.99
CA GLN A 282 40.25 -9.31 -4.15
C GLN A 282 41.11 -9.18 -2.88
N ASP A 283 41.20 -8.00 -2.27
CA ASP A 283 41.91 -7.82 -0.99
C ASP A 283 41.26 -8.62 0.15
N GLN A 284 39.92 -8.67 0.20
CA GLN A 284 39.22 -9.54 1.16
C GLN A 284 39.39 -11.03 0.83
N ALA A 285 39.44 -11.41 -0.44
CA ALA A 285 39.69 -12.78 -0.87
C ALA A 285 41.14 -13.24 -0.65
N ILE A 286 42.13 -12.35 -0.65
CA ILE A 286 43.50 -12.71 -0.26
C ILE A 286 43.56 -13.03 1.24
N ASN A 287 42.80 -12.31 2.07
CA ASN A 287 42.80 -12.49 3.53
C ASN A 287 41.88 -13.63 4.02
N HIS A 288 40.77 -13.93 3.33
CA HIS A 288 39.78 -14.94 3.77
C HIS A 288 39.35 -15.96 2.68
N GLY A 289 39.82 -15.81 1.45
CA GLY A 289 39.40 -16.59 0.28
C GLY A 289 39.62 -18.11 0.35
N PRO A 290 40.67 -18.68 0.99
CA PRO A 290 40.81 -20.14 1.10
C PRO A 290 39.56 -20.81 1.68
N THR A 291 38.92 -20.19 2.67
CA THR A 291 37.68 -20.69 3.29
C THR A 291 36.47 -20.58 2.36
N VAL A 292 36.38 -19.52 1.55
CA VAL A 292 35.25 -19.28 0.62
C VAL A 292 35.37 -20.17 -0.61
N VAL A 293 36.56 -20.23 -1.22
CA VAL A 293 36.86 -21.10 -2.37
C VAL A 293 36.69 -22.58 -1.99
N PHE A 294 37.13 -23.00 -0.80
CA PHE A 294 36.89 -24.36 -0.31
C PHE A 294 35.41 -24.66 -0.12
N LYS A 295 34.63 -23.74 0.46
CA LYS A 295 33.15 -23.91 0.59
C LYS A 295 32.47 -23.99 -0.79
N LEU A 296 32.85 -23.15 -1.74
CA LEU A 296 32.30 -23.18 -3.11
C LEU A 296 32.65 -24.49 -3.83
N PHE A 297 33.91 -24.93 -3.73
CA PHE A 297 34.37 -26.20 -4.29
C PHE A 297 33.61 -27.40 -3.70
N VAL A 298 33.45 -27.45 -2.37
CA VAL A 298 32.66 -28.49 -1.68
C VAL A 298 31.19 -28.44 -2.09
N PHE A 299 30.59 -27.26 -2.25
CA PHE A 299 29.22 -27.11 -2.72
C PHE A 299 29.04 -27.64 -4.15
N CYS A 300 29.94 -27.30 -5.08
CA CYS A 300 29.96 -27.86 -6.42
C CYS A 300 30.16 -29.40 -6.42
N LEU A 301 31.02 -29.92 -5.54
CA LEU A 301 31.23 -31.36 -5.38
C LEU A 301 29.94 -32.07 -4.93
N ILE A 302 29.23 -31.50 -3.96
CA ILE A 302 27.93 -32.01 -3.47
C ILE A 302 26.89 -32.01 -4.58
N LEU A 303 26.77 -30.93 -5.36
CA LEU A 303 25.84 -30.86 -6.50
C LEU A 303 26.15 -31.89 -7.58
N ILE A 304 27.44 -32.14 -7.88
CA ILE A 304 27.86 -33.19 -8.82
C ILE A 304 27.48 -34.58 -8.29
N ILE A 305 27.77 -34.89 -7.03
CA ILE A 305 27.44 -36.18 -6.40
C ILE A 305 25.92 -36.41 -6.38
N ALA A 306 25.13 -35.41 -5.99
CA ALA A 306 23.68 -35.47 -6.02
C ALA A 306 23.14 -35.66 -7.46
N GLY A 307 23.74 -34.99 -8.44
CA GLY A 307 23.41 -35.16 -9.86
C GLY A 307 23.73 -36.56 -10.41
N LEU A 308 24.78 -37.22 -9.93
CA LEU A 308 25.05 -38.62 -10.25
C LEU A 308 24.07 -39.58 -9.56
N ALA A 309 23.75 -39.36 -8.29
CA ALA A 309 22.77 -40.16 -7.54
C ALA A 309 21.38 -40.10 -8.18
N GLY A 310 20.93 -38.92 -8.62
CA GLY A 310 19.67 -38.74 -9.34
C GLY A 310 19.63 -39.46 -10.69
N LYS A 311 20.76 -39.53 -11.41
CA LYS A 311 20.88 -40.32 -12.66
C LYS A 311 20.79 -41.83 -12.38
N LEU A 312 21.43 -42.33 -11.33
CA LEU A 312 21.35 -43.72 -10.89
C LEU A 312 19.91 -44.12 -10.51
N ALA A 313 19.23 -43.33 -9.68
CA ALA A 313 17.83 -43.57 -9.31
C ALA A 313 16.90 -43.59 -10.54
N LYS A 314 17.07 -42.63 -11.47
CA LYS A 314 16.33 -42.57 -12.73
C LYS A 314 16.57 -43.80 -13.61
N GLN A 315 17.78 -44.37 -13.61
CA GLN A 315 18.12 -45.56 -14.38
C GLN A 315 17.55 -46.85 -13.77
N ILE A 316 17.51 -46.96 -12.43
CA ILE A 316 16.84 -48.07 -11.73
C ILE A 316 15.34 -48.07 -12.07
N VAL A 317 14.65 -46.94 -11.87
CA VAL A 317 13.20 -46.81 -12.16
C VAL A 317 12.90 -47.11 -13.64
N LYS A 318 13.74 -46.60 -14.57
CA LYS A 318 13.58 -46.89 -16.00
C LYS A 318 13.63 -48.39 -16.29
N ASN A 319 14.58 -49.10 -15.71
CA ASN A 319 14.75 -50.55 -15.92
C ASN A 319 13.60 -51.37 -15.30
N THR A 320 13.05 -50.94 -14.15
CA THR A 320 11.88 -51.58 -13.53
C THR A 320 10.63 -51.42 -14.40
N VAL A 321 10.39 -50.24 -14.97
CA VAL A 321 9.22 -49.97 -15.83
C VAL A 321 9.34 -50.63 -17.21
N SER A 322 10.54 -50.68 -17.80
CA SER A 322 10.73 -51.18 -19.17
C SER A 322 10.53 -52.69 -19.37
N ASN A 323 10.37 -53.48 -18.30
CA ASN A 323 10.31 -54.94 -18.39
C ASN A 323 8.88 -55.53 -18.32
N SER A 324 7.84 -54.68 -18.18
CA SER A 324 6.44 -55.14 -18.17
C SER A 324 5.88 -55.30 -19.59
N LYS A 325 6.11 -56.47 -20.20
CA LYS A 325 5.49 -56.86 -21.48
C LYS A 325 3.99 -57.18 -21.31
N LEU A 326 3.14 -56.17 -21.28
CA LEU A 326 1.69 -56.35 -21.48
C LEU A 326 1.33 -56.27 -22.96
N ASN A 327 1.26 -57.43 -23.62
CA ASN A 327 0.74 -57.56 -24.97
C ASN A 327 -0.78 -57.36 -24.99
N LEU A 328 -1.25 -56.12 -25.14
CA LEU A 328 -2.63 -55.86 -25.57
C LEU A 328 -2.69 -55.86 -27.10
N SER A 329 -2.91 -57.05 -27.65
CA SER A 329 -3.04 -57.29 -29.09
C SER A 329 -4.47 -56.96 -29.55
N LYS A 330 -4.57 -56.10 -30.58
CA LYS A 330 -5.65 -55.97 -31.58
C LYS A 330 -7.13 -56.05 -31.15
N LEU A 331 -7.87 -55.03 -31.60
CA LEU A 331 -9.32 -54.95 -31.81
C LEU A 331 -10.16 -54.86 -30.53
#